data_AF-F0YRL2-F1
#
_entry.id   AF-F0YRL2-F1
#
_cell.length_a   1.000
_cell.length_b   1.000
_cell.length_c   1.000
_cell.angle_alpha   90.00
_cell.angle_beta   90.00
_cell.angle_gamma   90.00
#
_symmetry.space_group_name_H-M   'P 1'
#
loop_
_entity.id
_entity.type
_entity.pdbx_description
1 polymer ?
#
loop_
_entity_poly.entity_id
_entity_poly.type
_entity_poly.pdbx_seq_one_letter_code
_entity_poly.pdbx_strand_id
1 'polypeptide(L)'
;MVRRAVLVAALAAIAAEDAGSGAAPEPGGPGASTTTFEALDARAEILFPEEGSTLAQDWFEVGINVFTPEPEAFGDLFAGCQVCARLDGKPYACWPIFEMEYAPLFVNVGPGAHELEAVLSDPRSRHRASPLPRTWSGLRRFTVSDPAEAPADAVSQQAVSRRALGGFGAAGLATFIGEAPALAAEKAAKAPKAAKPKPLKDVALVKELFDSKIPAAGVMAWYDAHLSPDVSIEFNGGAVKLGKKEYLGLTQAILDSVPNLSYTAPKADFKKGKGNTVTWTAVVTGTHTGKPFSPLPKALQNDAEAITAYFDKSGEVITKFTVAAIPGGKGFSGPVGFYLQMGGDPKKLPKL
;
A
#
# COMPACT_ATOMS: atom_id res chain seq x y z
N MET A 1 -3.12 -35.80 40.66
CA MET A 1 -3.33 -37.22 40.32
C MET A 1 -4.84 -37.50 40.35
N VAL A 2 -5.36 -38.35 39.44
CA VAL A 2 -6.74 -38.94 39.49
C VAL A 2 -7.89 -37.92 39.30
N ARG A 3 -9.11 -38.27 38.83
CA ARG A 3 -9.54 -38.93 37.56
C ARG A 3 -11.10 -38.97 37.53
N ARG A 4 -11.71 -38.74 36.35
CA ARG A 4 -13.15 -39.01 35.98
C ARG A 4 -14.20 -38.17 36.74
N ALA A 5 -15.38 -37.77 36.23
CA ALA A 5 -16.21 -38.08 35.03
C ALA A 5 -17.29 -39.19 35.13
N VAL A 6 -18.55 -38.76 35.29
CA VAL A 6 -19.90 -39.37 35.07
C VAL A 6 -20.87 -38.15 34.99
N LEU A 7 -21.81 -37.89 34.07
CA LEU A 7 -22.68 -38.60 33.09
C LEU A 7 -24.09 -38.99 33.62
N VAL A 8 -25.15 -38.51 32.94
CA VAL A 8 -26.60 -38.94 32.88
C VAL A 8 -27.38 -37.68 32.37
N ALA A 9 -28.17 -37.63 31.28
CA ALA A 9 -29.20 -38.49 30.64
C ALA A 9 -30.60 -38.39 31.31
N ALA A 10 -31.77 -38.31 30.65
CA ALA A 10 -32.16 -38.01 29.26
C ALA A 10 -33.52 -37.21 29.32
N LEU A 11 -34.65 -37.37 28.59
CA LEU A 11 -35.13 -38.25 27.49
C LEU A 11 -36.47 -37.67 26.92
N ALA A 12 -36.69 -37.71 25.58
CA ALA A 12 -37.94 -37.41 24.83
C ALA A 12 -38.50 -35.96 24.88
N ALA A 13 -39.17 -35.35 23.89
CA ALA A 13 -39.70 -35.67 22.54
C ALA A 13 -41.25 -35.65 22.41
N ILE A 14 -41.76 -34.79 21.51
CA ILE A 14 -43.13 -34.80 20.95
C ILE A 14 -43.02 -34.45 19.46
N ALA A 15 -43.82 -35.10 18.62
CA ALA A 15 -44.03 -34.73 17.22
C ALA A 15 -45.49 -34.97 16.81
N ALA A 16 -46.11 -33.93 16.25
CA ALA A 16 -47.33 -33.88 15.44
C ALA A 16 -47.28 -32.50 14.76
N GLU A 17 -47.33 -32.36 13.44
CA GLU A 17 -48.53 -32.54 12.61
C GLU A 17 -49.72 -31.70 13.08
N ASP A 18 -49.89 -30.56 12.43
CA ASP A 18 -51.21 -29.95 12.18
C ASP A 18 -51.25 -29.51 10.71
N ALA A 19 -52.42 -29.58 10.08
CA ALA A 19 -52.55 -29.58 8.63
C ALA A 19 -53.65 -28.65 8.13
N GLY A 20 -53.23 -27.62 7.38
CA GLY A 20 -54.08 -26.89 6.44
C GLY A 20 -54.79 -25.65 7.00
N SER A 21 -54.30 -24.49 6.57
CA SER A 21 -55.18 -23.36 6.26
C SER A 21 -54.71 -22.74 4.95
N GLY A 22 -55.60 -22.70 3.96
CA GLY A 22 -55.26 -22.27 2.61
C GLY A 22 -55.29 -20.75 2.47
N ALA A 23 -54.12 -20.13 2.36
CA ALA A 23 -53.98 -18.82 1.73
C ALA A 23 -53.42 -19.02 0.31
N ALA A 24 -54.06 -18.43 -0.70
CA ALA A 24 -53.49 -18.42 -2.04
C ALA A 24 -52.25 -17.50 -2.05
N PRO A 25 -51.11 -17.93 -2.64
CA PRO A 25 -49.95 -17.06 -2.78
C PRO A 25 -50.26 -15.92 -3.74
N GLU A 26 -50.08 -14.67 -3.30
CA GLU A 26 -50.24 -13.51 -4.18
C GLU A 26 -49.14 -13.52 -5.27
N PRO A 27 -49.49 -13.23 -6.54
CA PRO A 27 -48.52 -13.26 -7.63
C PRO A 27 -47.70 -11.96 -7.70
N GLY A 28 -46.37 -12.08 -7.75
CA GLY A 28 -45.53 -11.02 -8.35
C GLY A 28 -44.75 -10.11 -7.40
N GLY A 29 -44.13 -10.65 -6.35
CA GLY A 29 -42.84 -10.09 -5.90
C GLY A 29 -41.74 -10.46 -6.90
N PRO A 30 -40.72 -9.60 -7.18
CA PRO A 30 -39.54 -10.00 -7.95
C PRO A 30 -38.85 -11.19 -7.26
N GLY A 31 -38.38 -12.15 -8.05
CA GLY A 31 -38.14 -13.51 -7.58
C GLY A 31 -37.05 -13.62 -6.51
N ALA A 32 -37.42 -14.08 -5.32
CA ALA A 32 -36.44 -14.59 -4.36
C ALA A 32 -35.77 -15.85 -4.93
N SER A 33 -34.44 -15.85 -5.03
CA SER A 33 -33.71 -17.05 -5.47
C SER A 33 -33.92 -18.19 -4.46
N THR A 34 -34.22 -19.38 -4.97
CA THR A 34 -34.33 -20.62 -4.21
C THR A 34 -33.01 -21.39 -4.14
N THR A 35 -31.94 -20.84 -4.73
CA THR A 35 -30.64 -21.50 -4.86
C THR A 35 -29.92 -21.59 -3.52
N THR A 36 -29.44 -22.79 -3.20
CA THR A 36 -28.67 -23.06 -1.98
C THR A 36 -27.18 -22.90 -2.23
N PHE A 37 -26.41 -22.71 -1.15
CA PHE A 37 -24.95 -22.68 -1.23
C PHE A 37 -24.38 -23.90 -1.97
N GLU A 38 -24.85 -25.10 -1.66
CA GLU A 38 -24.48 -26.35 -2.32
C GLU A 38 -24.80 -26.39 -3.81
N ALA A 39 -25.93 -25.82 -4.24
CA ALA A 39 -26.38 -25.82 -5.62
C ALA A 39 -25.67 -24.78 -6.50
N LEU A 40 -25.24 -23.66 -5.92
CA LEU A 40 -24.60 -22.56 -6.64
C LEU A 40 -23.25 -22.98 -7.24
N ASP A 41 -23.11 -22.91 -8.56
CA ASP A 41 -21.81 -23.00 -9.24
C ASP A 41 -21.08 -21.65 -9.17
N ALA A 42 -19.88 -21.65 -8.59
CA ALA A 42 -19.06 -20.46 -8.47
C ALA A 42 -17.58 -20.85 -8.58
N ARG A 43 -16.80 -20.14 -9.41
CA ARG A 43 -15.36 -20.40 -9.58
C ARG A 43 -14.55 -19.11 -9.62
N ALA A 44 -13.35 -19.15 -9.05
CA ALA A 44 -12.33 -18.14 -9.28
C ALA A 44 -11.69 -18.36 -10.66
N GLU A 45 -11.22 -17.30 -11.31
CA GLU A 45 -10.50 -17.35 -12.58
C GLU A 45 -9.33 -16.36 -12.57
N ILE A 46 -8.10 -16.85 -12.79
CA ILE A 46 -6.90 -15.98 -12.83
C ILE A 46 -6.79 -15.37 -14.23
N LEU A 47 -7.09 -14.08 -14.33
CA LEU A 47 -6.90 -13.27 -15.52
C LEU A 47 -5.43 -12.84 -15.70
N PHE A 48 -4.72 -12.59 -14.59
CA PHE A 48 -3.33 -12.13 -14.61
C PHE A 48 -2.55 -12.62 -13.37
N PRO A 49 -1.29 -13.11 -13.46
CA PRO A 49 -0.46 -13.27 -14.66
C PRO A 49 -1.11 -14.10 -15.78
N GLU A 50 -0.75 -13.85 -17.03
CA GLU A 50 -1.24 -14.61 -18.20
C GLU A 50 -0.46 -15.93 -18.36
N GLU A 51 -1.07 -16.96 -18.94
CA GLU A 51 -0.43 -18.28 -19.10
C GLU A 51 0.82 -18.19 -19.99
N GLY A 52 1.96 -18.67 -19.49
CA GLY A 52 3.25 -18.61 -20.18
C GLY A 52 3.89 -17.22 -20.22
N SER A 53 3.28 -16.20 -19.61
CA SER A 53 3.84 -14.84 -19.57
C SER A 53 5.15 -14.78 -18.78
N THR A 54 6.02 -13.82 -19.15
CA THR A 54 7.27 -13.52 -18.43
C THR A 54 7.20 -12.12 -17.86
N LEU A 55 7.46 -11.98 -16.56
CA LEU A 55 7.35 -10.74 -15.80
C LEU A 55 8.75 -10.18 -15.50
N ALA A 56 8.96 -8.90 -15.79
CA ALA A 56 10.25 -8.21 -15.60
C ALA A 56 10.52 -7.74 -14.15
N GLN A 57 9.71 -8.19 -13.18
CA GLN A 57 9.59 -7.61 -11.84
C GLN A 57 9.40 -8.71 -10.79
N ASP A 58 10.02 -8.57 -9.63
CA ASP A 58 9.91 -9.47 -8.46
C ASP A 58 8.58 -9.32 -7.69
N TRP A 59 7.61 -8.63 -8.27
CA TRP A 59 6.29 -8.43 -7.72
C TRP A 59 5.24 -8.48 -8.83
N PHE A 60 4.04 -8.96 -8.47
CA PHE A 60 2.90 -8.93 -9.37
C PHE A 60 1.57 -8.73 -8.65
N GLU A 61 0.72 -7.92 -9.26
CA GLU A 61 -0.71 -7.87 -8.94
C GLU A 61 -1.40 -9.11 -9.52
N VAL A 62 -2.47 -9.60 -8.90
CA VAL A 62 -3.25 -10.75 -9.40
C VAL A 62 -4.62 -10.29 -9.86
N GLY A 63 -4.88 -10.40 -11.16
CA GLY A 63 -6.23 -10.25 -11.69
C GLY A 63 -6.99 -11.54 -11.42
N ILE A 64 -7.97 -11.51 -10.50
CA ILE A 64 -8.87 -12.65 -10.25
C ILE A 64 -10.31 -12.19 -10.51
N ASN A 65 -11.02 -12.93 -11.36
CA ASN A 65 -12.45 -12.81 -11.56
C ASN A 65 -13.20 -13.89 -10.78
N VAL A 66 -14.49 -13.68 -10.51
CA VAL A 66 -15.37 -14.73 -9.98
C VAL A 66 -16.54 -14.93 -10.93
N PHE A 67 -16.64 -16.13 -11.50
CA PHE A 67 -17.74 -16.53 -12.38
C PHE A 67 -18.80 -17.29 -11.58
N THR A 68 -20.06 -16.90 -11.75
CA THR A 68 -21.27 -17.55 -11.24
C THR A 68 -22.42 -17.31 -12.24
N PRO A 69 -23.34 -18.26 -12.47
CA PRO A 69 -24.53 -18.01 -13.29
C PRO A 69 -25.60 -17.19 -12.54
N GLU A 70 -25.51 -17.07 -11.21
CA GLU A 70 -26.50 -16.40 -10.35
C GLU A 70 -25.79 -15.39 -9.42
N PRO A 71 -25.48 -14.17 -9.89
CA PRO A 71 -24.68 -13.20 -9.15
C PRO A 71 -25.39 -12.64 -7.90
N GLU A 72 -26.73 -12.55 -7.91
CA GLU A 72 -27.52 -12.07 -6.76
C GLU A 72 -27.44 -13.09 -5.59
N ALA A 73 -27.75 -14.36 -5.87
CA ALA A 73 -27.62 -15.44 -4.89
C ALA A 73 -26.16 -15.62 -4.41
N PHE A 74 -25.17 -15.41 -5.28
CA PHE A 74 -23.76 -15.38 -4.88
C PHE A 74 -23.46 -14.27 -3.88
N GLY A 75 -23.99 -13.06 -4.09
CA GLY A 75 -23.85 -11.92 -3.18
C GLY A 75 -24.26 -12.27 -1.75
N ASP A 76 -25.47 -12.80 -1.57
CA ASP A 76 -26.00 -13.16 -0.25
C ASP A 76 -25.28 -14.38 0.36
N LEU A 77 -25.12 -15.46 -0.40
CA LEU A 77 -24.58 -16.73 0.11
C LEU A 77 -23.06 -16.68 0.38
N PHE A 78 -22.33 -15.76 -0.27
CA PHE A 78 -20.88 -15.62 -0.15
C PHE A 78 -20.44 -14.27 0.45
N ALA A 79 -21.34 -13.46 1.02
CA ALA A 79 -21.03 -12.13 1.58
C ALA A 79 -19.80 -12.10 2.54
N GLY A 80 -19.57 -13.19 3.31
CA GLY A 80 -18.41 -13.33 4.21
C GLY A 80 -17.15 -13.97 3.60
N CYS A 81 -17.18 -14.29 2.31
CA CYS A 81 -16.16 -15.07 1.61
C CYS A 81 -14.92 -14.25 1.23
N GLN A 82 -13.80 -14.95 1.07
CA GLN A 82 -12.55 -14.40 0.58
C GLN A 82 -12.14 -15.09 -0.73
N VAL A 83 -11.54 -14.34 -1.65
CA VAL A 83 -10.73 -14.92 -2.72
C VAL A 83 -9.36 -15.25 -2.13
N CYS A 84 -8.92 -16.48 -2.32
CA CYS A 84 -7.69 -17.03 -1.77
C CYS A 84 -6.76 -17.47 -2.91
N ALA A 85 -5.51 -17.02 -2.92
CA ALA A 85 -4.52 -17.41 -3.92
C ALA A 85 -3.23 -17.95 -3.26
N ARG A 86 -2.57 -18.90 -3.92
CA ARG A 86 -1.27 -19.42 -3.51
C ARG A 86 -0.31 -19.57 -4.68
N LEU A 87 0.96 -19.34 -4.37
CA LEU A 87 2.10 -19.38 -5.31
C LEU A 87 3.00 -20.57 -4.94
N ASP A 88 3.41 -21.36 -5.93
CA ASP A 88 4.29 -22.54 -5.80
C ASP A 88 3.81 -23.55 -4.74
N GLY A 89 2.48 -23.75 -4.65
CA GLY A 89 1.86 -24.68 -3.70
C GLY A 89 1.92 -24.27 -2.21
N LYS A 90 2.47 -23.09 -1.88
CA LYS A 90 2.57 -22.51 -0.51
C LYS A 90 1.18 -22.31 0.13
N PRO A 91 1.07 -21.95 1.43
CA PRO A 91 -0.23 -21.62 2.03
C PRO A 91 -0.95 -20.48 1.30
N TYR A 92 -2.28 -20.52 1.28
CA TYR A 92 -3.10 -19.46 0.71
C TYR A 92 -2.99 -18.14 1.49
N ALA A 93 -2.84 -17.04 0.76
CA ALA A 93 -3.22 -15.71 1.22
C ALA A 93 -4.63 -15.40 0.73
N CYS A 94 -5.43 -14.62 1.49
CA CYS A 94 -6.85 -14.42 1.22
C CYS A 94 -7.31 -12.97 1.43
N TRP A 95 -8.17 -12.48 0.53
CA TRP A 95 -8.68 -11.11 0.47
C TRP A 95 -10.22 -11.11 0.37
N PRO A 96 -10.98 -10.21 1.02
CA PRO A 96 -12.45 -10.19 0.94
C PRO A 96 -12.93 -9.94 -0.50
N ILE A 97 -13.94 -10.65 -0.99
CA ILE A 97 -14.35 -10.55 -2.41
C ILE A 97 -15.01 -9.20 -2.73
N PHE A 98 -16.06 -8.84 -1.98
CA PHE A 98 -16.93 -7.70 -2.29
C PHE A 98 -16.37 -6.33 -1.85
N GLU A 99 -15.19 -6.33 -1.24
CA GLU A 99 -14.52 -5.14 -0.69
C GLU A 99 -13.09 -4.94 -1.28
N MET A 100 -12.78 -5.58 -2.41
CA MET A 100 -11.49 -5.38 -3.11
C MET A 100 -11.43 -4.01 -3.83
N GLU A 101 -11.03 -2.97 -3.11
CA GLU A 101 -10.68 -1.67 -3.71
C GLU A 101 -9.39 -1.78 -4.58
N TYR A 102 -8.55 -2.80 -4.35
CA TYR A 102 -7.30 -3.07 -5.09
C TYR A 102 -7.09 -4.56 -5.31
N ALA A 103 -6.33 -4.92 -6.36
CA ALA A 103 -5.97 -6.30 -6.66
C ALA A 103 -5.02 -6.91 -5.59
N PRO A 104 -5.10 -8.22 -5.30
CA PRO A 104 -4.11 -8.95 -4.53
C PRO A 104 -2.68 -8.76 -5.08
N LEU A 105 -1.67 -8.74 -4.20
CA LEU A 105 -0.28 -8.43 -4.56
C LEU A 105 0.69 -9.47 -3.97
N PHE A 106 1.55 -10.03 -4.82
CA PHE A 106 2.72 -10.83 -4.44
C PHE A 106 4.00 -9.99 -4.63
N VAL A 107 4.98 -10.12 -3.74
CA VAL A 107 6.22 -9.32 -3.69
C VAL A 107 7.41 -10.17 -3.26
N ASN A 108 8.63 -9.80 -3.66
CA ASN A 108 9.88 -10.56 -3.44
C ASN A 108 9.79 -12.00 -4.00
N VAL A 109 9.14 -12.14 -5.16
CA VAL A 109 9.09 -13.38 -5.93
C VAL A 109 10.43 -13.49 -6.68
N GLY A 110 11.23 -14.50 -6.33
CA GLY A 110 12.53 -14.72 -6.97
C GLY A 110 12.39 -15.10 -8.45
N PRO A 111 13.46 -14.99 -9.24
CA PRO A 111 13.43 -15.38 -10.65
C PRO A 111 13.26 -16.89 -10.82
N GLY A 112 12.49 -17.29 -11.84
CA GLY A 112 12.18 -18.69 -12.12
C GLY A 112 10.79 -18.90 -12.73
N ALA A 113 10.43 -20.15 -12.97
CA ALA A 113 9.09 -20.55 -13.37
C ALA A 113 8.20 -20.78 -12.13
N HIS A 114 6.95 -20.32 -12.21
CA HIS A 114 6.02 -20.26 -11.09
C HIS A 114 4.65 -20.85 -11.44
N GLU A 115 3.97 -21.37 -10.42
CA GLU A 115 2.57 -21.81 -10.51
C GLU A 115 1.71 -21.03 -9.52
N LEU A 116 0.65 -20.38 -10.01
CA LEU A 116 -0.34 -19.67 -9.20
C LEU A 116 -1.70 -20.37 -9.35
N GLU A 117 -2.44 -20.50 -8.26
CA GLU A 117 -3.84 -20.92 -8.30
C GLU A 117 -4.69 -20.16 -7.29
N ALA A 118 -5.98 -20.02 -7.60
CA ALA A 118 -6.98 -19.33 -6.81
C ALA A 118 -8.19 -20.23 -6.52
N VAL A 119 -8.81 -19.96 -5.37
CA VAL A 119 -10.04 -20.58 -4.88
C VAL A 119 -10.85 -19.51 -4.12
N LEU A 120 -12.14 -19.72 -3.94
CA LEU A 120 -12.92 -19.01 -2.93
C LEU A 120 -12.79 -19.75 -1.58
N SER A 121 -13.02 -19.07 -0.46
CA SER A 121 -13.14 -19.74 0.84
C SER A 121 -14.56 -20.26 1.11
N ASP A 122 -14.73 -21.15 2.09
CA ASP A 122 -16.06 -21.55 2.55
C ASP A 122 -16.59 -20.49 3.55
N PRO A 123 -17.62 -19.69 3.20
CA PRO A 123 -18.13 -18.61 4.05
C PRO A 123 -18.74 -19.10 5.38
N ARG A 124 -19.00 -20.42 5.50
CA ARG A 124 -19.53 -21.06 6.70
C ARG A 124 -18.41 -21.53 7.63
N SER A 125 -17.17 -21.55 7.16
CA SER A 125 -16.02 -21.93 7.96
C SER A 125 -15.69 -20.85 8.99
N ARG A 126 -15.48 -21.26 10.25
CA ARG A 126 -14.96 -20.37 11.30
C ARG A 126 -13.55 -19.85 11.00
N HIS A 127 -12.84 -20.49 10.07
CA HIS A 127 -11.56 -20.03 9.55
C HIS A 127 -11.79 -19.44 8.15
N ARG A 128 -11.82 -18.11 8.02
CA ARG A 128 -12.12 -17.39 6.77
C ARG A 128 -11.19 -17.72 5.58
N ALA A 129 -10.02 -18.29 5.85
CA ALA A 129 -9.04 -18.78 4.87
C ALA A 129 -9.16 -20.29 4.56
N SER A 130 -10.25 -20.95 4.94
CA SER A 130 -10.52 -22.35 4.58
C SER A 130 -10.95 -22.44 3.12
N PRO A 131 -10.16 -23.02 2.21
CA PRO A 131 -10.49 -23.06 0.78
C PRO A 131 -11.71 -23.94 0.49
N LEU A 132 -12.49 -23.59 -0.54
CA LEU A 132 -13.67 -24.31 -1.01
C LEU A 132 -13.34 -24.99 -2.37
N PRO A 133 -12.91 -26.27 -2.40
CA PRO A 133 -12.17 -26.82 -3.54
C PRO A 133 -12.90 -26.87 -4.88
N ARG A 134 -14.24 -26.89 -4.88
CA ARG A 134 -15.06 -26.83 -6.11
C ARG A 134 -14.91 -25.51 -6.91
N THR A 135 -14.36 -24.47 -6.28
CA THR A 135 -14.26 -23.12 -6.85
C THR A 135 -12.90 -22.79 -7.50
N TRP A 136 -12.07 -23.81 -7.70
CA TRP A 136 -10.68 -23.71 -8.15
C TRP A 136 -10.51 -23.19 -9.58
N SER A 137 -9.54 -22.30 -9.76
CA SER A 137 -9.22 -21.65 -11.04
C SER A 137 -8.44 -22.53 -12.04
N GLY A 138 -8.00 -23.71 -11.61
CA GLY A 138 -6.87 -24.39 -12.25
C GLY A 138 -5.52 -23.72 -11.91
N LEU A 139 -4.43 -24.34 -12.36
CA LEU A 139 -3.08 -23.77 -12.28
C LEU A 139 -2.83 -22.78 -13.42
N ARG A 140 -2.30 -21.61 -13.08
CA ARG A 140 -1.74 -20.60 -14.00
C ARG A 140 -0.22 -20.67 -13.94
N ARG A 141 0.46 -20.84 -15.08
CA ARG A 141 1.94 -20.84 -15.16
C ARG A 141 2.47 -19.54 -15.76
N PHE A 142 3.58 -19.06 -15.23
CA PHE A 142 4.29 -17.86 -15.70
C PHE A 142 5.75 -17.91 -15.24
N THR A 143 6.56 -16.96 -15.70
CA THR A 143 7.98 -16.83 -15.35
C THR A 143 8.24 -15.44 -14.74
N VAL A 144 9.11 -15.35 -13.74
CA VAL A 144 9.71 -14.10 -13.28
C VAL A 144 11.15 -14.06 -13.74
N SER A 145 11.55 -12.99 -14.43
CA SER A 145 12.95 -12.72 -14.79
C SER A 145 13.65 -11.93 -13.69
N ASP A 146 14.98 -12.05 -13.62
CA ASP A 146 15.80 -11.06 -12.91
C ASP A 146 15.62 -9.70 -13.62
N PRO A 147 15.34 -8.59 -12.92
CA PRO A 147 15.21 -7.26 -13.54
C PRO A 147 16.44 -6.80 -14.34
N ALA A 148 17.63 -7.37 -14.09
CA ALA A 148 18.85 -7.12 -14.87
C ALA A 148 18.96 -7.96 -16.15
N GLU A 149 18.21 -9.07 -16.24
CA GLU A 149 18.24 -10.03 -17.37
C GLU A 149 16.88 -10.13 -18.10
N ALA A 150 15.90 -9.29 -17.74
CA ALA A 150 14.55 -9.33 -18.31
C ALA A 150 14.55 -9.13 -19.83
N PRO A 151 13.94 -10.04 -20.62
CA PRO A 151 13.93 -9.94 -22.07
C PRO A 151 13.03 -8.79 -22.55
N ALA A 152 13.28 -8.31 -23.77
CA ALA A 152 12.66 -7.09 -24.30
C ALA A 152 11.13 -7.18 -24.52
N ASP A 153 10.57 -8.38 -24.48
CA ASP A 153 9.14 -8.71 -24.56
C ASP A 153 8.50 -9.02 -23.19
N ALA A 154 9.26 -8.96 -22.09
CA ALA A 154 8.73 -9.18 -20.75
C ALA A 154 7.67 -8.14 -20.35
N VAL A 155 6.58 -8.62 -19.76
CA VAL A 155 5.41 -7.79 -19.44
C VAL A 155 5.69 -6.95 -18.19
N SER A 156 5.63 -5.62 -18.35
CA SER A 156 5.66 -4.69 -17.22
C SER A 156 4.26 -4.54 -16.62
N GLN A 157 4.15 -4.78 -15.31
CA GLN A 157 2.92 -4.67 -14.51
C GLN A 157 2.11 -3.40 -14.81
N GLN A 158 2.81 -2.26 -14.94
CA GLN A 158 2.22 -0.93 -15.13
C GLN A 158 1.33 -0.80 -16.38
N ALA A 159 1.51 -1.67 -17.39
CA ALA A 159 0.66 -1.71 -18.57
C ALA A 159 -0.65 -2.49 -18.36
N VAL A 160 -0.66 -3.47 -17.45
CA VAL A 160 -1.76 -4.42 -17.29
C VAL A 160 -2.80 -3.95 -16.27
N SER A 161 -2.38 -3.38 -15.14
CA SER A 161 -3.31 -2.92 -14.08
C SER A 161 -4.35 -1.91 -14.60
N ARG A 162 -3.94 -1.05 -15.55
CA ARG A 162 -4.82 -0.07 -16.24
C ARG A 162 -5.87 -0.72 -17.14
N ARG A 163 -5.67 -1.97 -17.56
CA ARG A 163 -6.55 -2.70 -18.49
C ARG A 163 -7.52 -3.62 -17.76
N ALA A 164 -7.05 -4.28 -16.70
CA ALA A 164 -7.88 -5.18 -15.87
C ALA A 164 -8.96 -4.41 -15.08
N LEU A 165 -8.60 -3.31 -14.42
CA LEU A 165 -9.54 -2.54 -13.59
C LEU A 165 -10.63 -1.81 -14.39
N GLY A 166 -10.43 -1.60 -15.70
CA GLY A 166 -11.45 -1.03 -16.59
C GLY A 166 -12.60 -1.99 -16.95
N GLY A 167 -12.51 -3.27 -16.58
CA GLY A 167 -13.52 -4.29 -16.88
C GLY A 167 -14.70 -4.36 -15.89
N PHE A 168 -14.57 -3.79 -14.69
CA PHE A 168 -15.60 -3.82 -13.65
C PHE A 168 -16.68 -2.75 -13.90
N GLY A 169 -17.50 -2.98 -14.93
CA GLY A 169 -18.46 -2.00 -15.43
C GLY A 169 -19.74 -1.89 -14.61
N ALA A 170 -20.02 -0.69 -14.08
CA ALA A 170 -21.36 -0.15 -13.94
C ALA A 170 -21.55 0.96 -14.99
N ALA A 171 -22.75 1.07 -15.56
CA ALA A 171 -22.94 1.71 -16.88
C ALA A 171 -22.59 3.21 -16.96
N GLY A 172 -21.67 3.55 -17.89
CA GLY A 172 -21.74 4.77 -18.68
C GLY A 172 -20.80 5.93 -18.32
N LEU A 173 -19.80 6.17 -19.17
CA LEU A 173 -19.50 7.54 -19.62
C LEU A 173 -18.96 7.52 -21.08
N ALA A 174 -18.98 8.69 -21.73
CA ALA A 174 -18.89 8.79 -23.18
C ALA A 174 -17.47 8.69 -23.76
N THR A 175 -17.42 8.18 -24.99
CA THR A 175 -16.26 8.25 -25.89
C THR A 175 -15.79 9.69 -26.09
N PHE A 176 -14.53 9.99 -25.78
CA PHE A 176 -13.84 11.19 -26.27
C PHE A 176 -12.54 10.80 -26.97
N ILE A 177 -12.55 10.84 -28.30
CA ILE A 177 -11.36 10.85 -29.12
C ILE A 177 -10.96 12.32 -29.28
N GLY A 178 -9.77 12.69 -28.80
CA GLY A 178 -9.21 14.03 -28.95
C GLY A 178 -7.77 13.93 -29.43
N GLU A 179 -7.48 14.51 -30.60
CA GLU A 179 -6.11 14.57 -31.13
C GLU A 179 -5.22 15.43 -30.23
N ALA A 180 -3.97 14.98 -30.00
CA ALA A 180 -2.97 15.79 -29.33
C ALA A 180 -2.45 16.88 -30.29
N PRO A 181 -2.59 18.17 -29.97
CA PRO A 181 -2.05 19.24 -30.81
C PRO A 181 -0.51 19.18 -30.80
N ALA A 182 0.11 19.20 -31.97
CA ALA A 182 1.56 19.16 -32.10
C ALA A 182 2.19 20.42 -31.48
N LEU A 183 3.08 20.24 -30.50
CA LEU A 183 3.87 21.33 -29.93
C LEU A 183 4.86 21.85 -30.97
N ALA A 184 4.69 23.13 -31.36
CA ALA A 184 5.61 23.80 -32.26
C ALA A 184 6.99 23.99 -31.59
N ALA A 185 8.06 23.69 -32.32
CA ALA A 185 9.42 23.83 -31.82
C ALA A 185 9.84 25.31 -31.78
N GLU A 186 9.71 25.94 -30.61
CA GLU A 186 10.19 27.31 -30.40
C GLU A 186 11.74 27.37 -30.42
N LYS A 187 12.30 28.41 -31.06
CA LYS A 187 13.75 28.55 -31.22
C LYS A 187 14.41 28.88 -29.89
N ALA A 188 15.21 27.95 -29.38
CA ALA A 188 16.04 28.15 -28.19
C ALA A 188 17.02 29.32 -28.35
N ALA A 189 16.66 30.48 -27.80
CA ALA A 189 17.59 31.59 -27.60
C ALA A 189 18.64 31.19 -26.56
N LYS A 190 19.90 31.60 -26.76
CA LYS A 190 20.98 31.33 -25.80
C LYS A 190 20.73 32.12 -24.51
N ALA A 191 20.22 31.45 -23.49
CA ALA A 191 20.09 32.02 -22.15
C ALA A 191 21.47 32.53 -21.65
N PRO A 192 21.53 33.70 -21.00
CA PRO A 192 22.76 34.19 -20.40
C PRO A 192 23.23 33.22 -19.31
N LYS A 193 24.55 33.07 -19.16
CA LYS A 193 25.13 32.26 -18.06
C LYS A 193 24.69 32.85 -16.73
N ALA A 194 23.74 32.21 -16.06
CA ALA A 194 23.33 32.57 -14.71
C ALA A 194 24.55 32.58 -13.79
N ALA A 195 24.68 33.63 -12.98
CA ALA A 195 25.67 33.64 -11.91
C ALA A 195 25.38 32.46 -10.95
N LYS A 196 26.42 31.74 -10.51
CA LYS A 196 26.23 30.68 -9.52
C LYS A 196 25.53 31.26 -8.29
N PRO A 197 24.41 30.69 -7.82
CA PRO A 197 23.75 31.17 -6.61
C PRO A 197 24.73 31.11 -5.44
N LYS A 198 24.64 32.08 -4.53
CA LYS A 198 25.42 32.06 -3.29
C LYS A 198 24.96 30.86 -2.45
N PRO A 199 25.87 30.12 -1.79
CA PRO A 199 25.45 29.05 -0.89
C PRO A 199 24.57 29.61 0.22
N LEU A 200 23.45 28.93 0.48
CA LEU A 200 22.53 29.27 1.56
C LEU A 200 23.12 28.81 2.90
N LYS A 201 22.73 29.49 3.99
CA LYS A 201 23.31 29.30 5.33
C LYS A 201 22.25 29.32 6.41
N ASP A 202 22.47 28.59 7.50
CA ASP A 202 21.64 28.60 8.70
C ASP A 202 20.13 28.51 8.38
N VAL A 203 19.35 29.50 8.81
CA VAL A 203 17.90 29.66 8.57
C VAL A 203 17.56 29.70 7.09
N ALA A 204 18.40 30.31 6.24
CA ALA A 204 18.14 30.37 4.81
C ALA A 204 18.31 29.00 4.14
N LEU A 205 19.21 28.15 4.65
CA LEU A 205 19.36 26.77 4.18
C LEU A 205 18.12 25.95 4.53
N VAL A 206 17.73 25.87 5.82
CA VAL A 206 16.57 25.03 6.20
C VAL A 206 15.24 25.56 5.66
N LYS A 207 15.11 26.86 5.40
CA LYS A 207 13.95 27.40 4.69
C LYS A 207 13.84 26.91 3.25
N GLU A 208 14.94 26.61 2.57
CA GLU A 208 14.91 26.09 1.20
C GLU A 208 14.08 24.80 1.13
N LEU A 209 14.29 23.86 2.06
CA LEU A 209 13.51 22.62 2.11
C LEU A 209 12.14 22.80 2.79
N PHE A 210 12.06 23.53 3.93
CA PHE A 210 10.87 23.54 4.79
C PHE A 210 9.87 24.69 4.53
N ASP A 211 10.12 25.62 3.60
CA ASP A 211 9.17 26.70 3.23
C ASP A 211 8.23 26.29 2.08
N SER A 212 7.80 25.01 2.06
CA SER A 212 6.90 24.41 1.06
C SER A 212 7.41 24.43 -0.40
N LYS A 213 8.73 24.54 -0.60
CA LYS A 213 9.38 24.68 -1.91
C LYS A 213 10.51 23.67 -2.09
N ILE A 214 10.13 22.40 -2.25
CA ILE A 214 11.08 21.30 -2.51
C ILE A 214 12.07 21.75 -3.60
N PRO A 215 13.40 21.70 -3.37
CA PRO A 215 14.40 22.13 -4.34
C PRO A 215 14.21 21.43 -5.68
N ALA A 216 14.51 22.11 -6.79
CA ALA A 216 14.35 21.53 -8.14
C ALA A 216 15.24 20.29 -8.40
N ALA A 217 16.27 20.07 -7.58
CA ALA A 217 17.11 18.86 -7.59
C ALA A 217 16.51 17.69 -6.76
N GLY A 218 15.39 17.91 -6.08
CA GLY A 218 14.73 16.95 -5.20
C GLY A 218 15.30 16.93 -3.77
N VAL A 219 14.51 16.35 -2.86
CA VAL A 219 14.82 16.19 -1.43
C VAL A 219 16.14 15.45 -1.20
N MET A 220 16.38 14.38 -1.97
CA MET A 220 17.57 13.53 -1.84
C MET A 220 18.88 14.25 -2.17
N ALA A 221 18.90 15.02 -3.27
CA ALA A 221 20.08 15.79 -3.65
C ALA A 221 20.39 16.91 -2.63
N TRP A 222 19.34 17.51 -2.04
CA TRP A 222 19.52 18.50 -0.98
C TRP A 222 20.12 17.88 0.29
N TYR A 223 19.62 16.73 0.75
CA TYR A 223 20.20 16.03 1.89
C TYR A 223 21.63 15.55 1.61
N ASP A 224 21.95 15.07 0.40
CA ASP A 224 23.33 14.67 0.11
C ASP A 224 24.29 15.88 0.06
N ALA A 225 23.85 17.02 -0.49
CA ALA A 225 24.66 18.24 -0.52
C ALA A 225 24.90 18.86 0.87
N HIS A 226 23.95 18.73 1.81
CA HIS A 226 23.95 19.52 3.04
C HIS A 226 24.08 18.73 4.36
N LEU A 227 24.01 17.40 4.35
CA LEU A 227 24.34 16.57 5.51
C LEU A 227 25.83 16.19 5.50
N SER A 228 26.52 16.36 6.64
CA SER A 228 27.92 15.92 6.78
C SER A 228 28.06 14.39 6.69
N PRO A 229 29.21 13.85 6.26
CA PRO A 229 29.42 12.40 6.17
C PRO A 229 29.24 11.66 7.51
N ASP A 230 29.49 12.37 8.62
CA ASP A 230 29.42 11.93 10.01
C ASP A 230 28.15 12.41 10.75
N VAL A 231 27.12 12.89 10.03
CA VAL A 231 25.93 13.49 10.65
C VAL A 231 25.23 12.52 11.61
N SER A 232 24.82 13.03 12.77
CA SER A 232 23.93 12.32 13.69
C SER A 232 22.50 12.83 13.55
N ILE A 233 21.59 11.98 13.10
CA ILE A 233 20.17 12.31 12.97
C ILE A 233 19.39 11.53 14.04
N GLU A 234 18.76 12.27 14.96
CA GLU A 234 18.19 11.76 16.20
C GLU A 234 16.67 12.02 16.26
N PHE A 235 15.86 10.98 16.46
CA PHE A 235 14.41 11.09 16.62
C PHE A 235 13.95 10.63 18.00
N ASN A 236 12.74 11.03 18.40
CA ASN A 236 12.12 10.70 19.68
C ASN A 236 13.06 11.01 20.87
N GLY A 237 13.63 12.23 20.90
CA GLY A 237 14.56 12.65 21.96
C GLY A 237 15.93 11.95 21.93
N GLY A 238 16.26 11.21 20.87
CA GLY A 238 17.54 10.52 20.70
C GLY A 238 17.50 9.01 20.97
N ALA A 239 16.31 8.41 21.14
CA ALA A 239 16.15 6.96 21.18
C ALA A 239 16.48 6.31 19.82
N VAL A 240 16.05 6.92 18.71
CA VAL A 240 16.51 6.55 17.37
C VAL A 240 17.71 7.42 17.00
N LYS A 241 18.78 6.80 16.48
CA LYS A 241 19.93 7.51 15.88
C LYS A 241 20.30 6.88 14.54
N LEU A 242 20.41 7.70 13.50
CA LEU A 242 20.78 7.30 12.14
C LEU A 242 22.00 8.11 11.67
N GLY A 243 22.89 7.48 10.90
CA GLY A 243 23.92 8.17 10.13
C GLY A 243 23.41 8.65 8.78
N LYS A 244 24.26 9.32 7.98
CA LYS A 244 23.89 9.83 6.65
C LYS A 244 23.31 8.73 5.75
N LYS A 245 23.96 7.57 5.71
CA LYS A 245 23.58 6.45 4.82
C LYS A 245 22.22 5.86 5.18
N GLU A 246 22.00 5.61 6.47
CA GLU A 246 20.78 5.01 6.98
C GLU A 246 19.60 5.98 6.83
N TYR A 247 19.84 7.27 7.08
CA TYR A 247 18.82 8.31 6.87
C TYR A 247 18.46 8.48 5.40
N LEU A 248 19.44 8.58 4.49
CA LEU A 248 19.17 8.69 3.05
C LEU A 248 18.43 7.46 2.51
N GLY A 249 18.83 6.24 2.90
CA GLY A 249 18.11 5.01 2.50
C GLY A 249 16.66 4.99 2.98
N LEU A 250 16.41 5.45 4.22
CA LEU A 250 15.06 5.56 4.78
C LEU A 250 14.23 6.67 4.11
N THR A 251 14.85 7.81 3.79
CA THR A 251 14.20 8.90 3.04
C THR A 251 13.85 8.48 1.62
N GLN A 252 14.71 7.72 0.93
CA GLN A 252 14.40 7.18 -0.39
C GLN A 252 13.19 6.24 -0.32
N ALA A 253 13.19 5.27 0.59
CA ALA A 253 12.06 4.35 0.77
C ALA A 253 10.74 5.09 1.10
N ILE A 254 10.80 6.20 1.84
CA ILE A 254 9.63 7.06 2.07
C ILE A 254 9.22 7.78 0.77
N LEU A 255 10.14 8.30 -0.03
CA LEU A 255 9.82 8.97 -1.30
C LEU A 255 9.27 8.02 -2.37
N ASP A 256 9.77 6.78 -2.43
CA ASP A 256 9.21 5.71 -3.27
C ASP A 256 7.75 5.40 -2.88
N SER A 257 7.46 5.49 -1.57
CA SER A 257 6.12 5.30 -0.99
C SER A 257 5.24 6.54 -1.02
N VAL A 258 5.83 7.73 -1.15
CA VAL A 258 5.20 9.05 -0.95
C VAL A 258 5.85 10.06 -1.92
N PRO A 259 5.61 9.96 -3.23
CA PRO A 259 6.34 10.74 -4.24
C PRO A 259 6.00 12.24 -4.23
N ASN A 260 4.95 12.63 -3.51
CA ASN A 260 4.56 14.03 -3.25
C ASN A 260 4.86 14.47 -1.80
N LEU A 261 5.83 13.84 -1.13
CA LEU A 261 6.29 14.22 0.22
C LEU A 261 6.68 15.70 0.28
N SER A 262 6.01 16.47 1.14
CA SER A 262 6.19 17.91 1.28
C SER A 262 6.62 18.28 2.69
N TYR A 263 7.51 19.26 2.79
CA TYR A 263 8.05 19.78 4.04
C TYR A 263 7.54 21.21 4.25
N THR A 264 6.85 21.45 5.36
CA THR A 264 6.24 22.73 5.68
C THR A 264 6.67 23.19 7.07
N ALA A 265 6.76 24.50 7.29
CA ALA A 265 6.98 25.11 8.60
C ALA A 265 5.79 26.02 8.93
N PRO A 266 4.64 25.49 9.37
CA PRO A 266 3.36 26.21 9.39
C PRO A 266 3.30 27.42 10.34
N LYS A 267 4.26 27.55 11.26
CA LYS A 267 4.41 28.74 12.14
C LYS A 267 5.46 29.74 11.63
N ALA A 268 6.20 29.40 10.56
CA ALA A 268 7.37 30.10 10.06
C ALA A 268 8.43 30.46 11.14
N ASP A 269 8.48 29.70 12.24
CA ASP A 269 9.08 30.09 13.52
C ASP A 269 10.58 29.80 13.65
N PHE A 270 11.29 29.82 12.51
CA PHE A 270 12.74 29.59 12.39
C PHE A 270 13.55 30.59 13.23
N LYS A 271 14.30 30.09 14.21
CA LYS A 271 15.14 30.88 15.12
C LYS A 271 16.58 30.37 15.07
N LYS A 272 17.55 31.27 14.83
CA LYS A 272 18.97 30.93 15.01
C LYS A 272 19.31 30.94 16.50
N GLY A 273 19.78 29.82 17.01
CA GLY A 273 20.19 29.63 18.41
C GLY A 273 21.69 29.87 18.63
N LYS A 274 22.15 29.54 19.84
CA LYS A 274 23.59 29.59 20.19
C LYS A 274 24.33 28.42 19.54
N GLY A 275 25.59 28.63 19.18
CA GLY A 275 26.47 27.58 18.64
C GLY A 275 26.04 27.03 17.28
N ASN A 276 25.73 27.91 16.33
CA ASN A 276 25.29 27.56 14.97
C ASN A 276 24.14 26.53 14.94
N THR A 277 23.12 26.75 15.78
CA THR A 277 21.88 25.98 15.77
C THR A 277 20.75 26.75 15.08
N VAL A 278 19.80 26.05 14.49
CA VAL A 278 18.52 26.61 14.04
C VAL A 278 17.39 25.73 14.54
N THR A 279 16.37 26.34 15.16
CA THR A 279 15.15 25.65 15.64
C THR A 279 13.92 26.12 14.87
N TRP A 280 12.99 25.20 14.57
CA TRP A 280 11.70 25.51 13.95
C TRP A 280 10.66 24.42 14.24
N THR A 281 9.37 24.75 14.07
CA THR A 281 8.30 23.77 14.01
C THR A 281 8.12 23.31 12.55
N ALA A 282 8.14 22.00 12.30
CA ALA A 282 7.86 21.40 11.00
C ALA A 282 6.58 20.54 11.01
N VAL A 283 5.92 20.47 9.85
CA VAL A 283 4.95 19.43 9.50
C VAL A 283 5.35 18.86 8.14
N VAL A 284 5.46 17.55 8.06
CA VAL A 284 5.69 16.79 6.82
C VAL A 284 4.38 16.17 6.42
N THR A 285 4.00 16.29 5.15
CA THR A 285 2.78 15.72 4.59
C THR A 285 3.07 14.95 3.30
N GLY A 286 2.11 14.15 2.84
CA GLY A 286 2.16 13.52 1.53
C GLY A 286 1.01 12.54 1.33
N THR A 287 0.99 11.88 0.18
CA THR A 287 0.03 10.81 -0.14
C THR A 287 0.81 9.52 -0.32
N HIS A 288 0.57 8.55 0.55
CA HIS A 288 1.08 7.20 0.38
C HIS A 288 0.58 6.60 -0.94
N THR A 289 1.36 5.75 -1.61
CA THR A 289 0.99 5.09 -2.87
C THR A 289 0.53 3.64 -2.69
N GLY A 290 0.72 3.05 -1.50
CA GLY A 290 0.49 1.63 -1.27
C GLY A 290 1.61 0.71 -1.76
N LYS A 291 2.80 1.24 -2.06
CA LYS A 291 4.00 0.46 -2.43
C LYS A 291 5.22 1.04 -1.69
N PRO A 292 6.16 0.23 -1.15
CA PRO A 292 6.08 -1.22 -0.94
C PRO A 292 5.32 -1.59 0.36
N PHE A 293 4.85 -0.60 1.12
CA PHE A 293 4.10 -0.81 2.36
C PHE A 293 2.59 -0.78 2.11
N SER A 294 1.82 -1.41 2.99
CA SER A 294 0.38 -1.65 2.84
C SER A 294 -0.31 -1.42 4.19
N PRO A 295 -1.51 -0.82 4.26
CA PRO A 295 -2.46 -0.68 3.15
C PRO A 295 -2.80 0.76 2.71
N LEU A 296 -3.31 0.82 1.47
CA LEU A 296 -4.00 1.93 0.78
C LEU A 296 -3.20 3.22 0.51
N PRO A 297 -3.55 3.95 -0.57
CA PRO A 297 -3.20 5.35 -0.73
C PRO A 297 -3.88 6.19 0.35
N LYS A 298 -3.09 6.96 1.11
CA LYS A 298 -3.57 7.69 2.28
C LYS A 298 -2.82 9.00 2.47
N ALA A 299 -3.54 10.06 2.86
CA ALA A 299 -2.91 11.29 3.32
C ALA A 299 -2.14 11.03 4.62
N LEU A 300 -0.82 11.16 4.56
CA LEU A 300 0.10 11.08 5.69
C LEU A 300 0.39 12.47 6.21
N GLN A 301 0.47 12.59 7.53
CA GLN A 301 0.84 13.84 8.21
C GLN A 301 1.35 13.52 9.62
N ASN A 302 2.56 13.97 9.96
CA ASN A 302 3.04 13.95 11.34
C ASN A 302 2.32 15.02 12.20
N ASP A 303 2.42 14.88 13.52
CA ASP A 303 2.13 16.01 14.41
C ASP A 303 3.20 17.11 14.22
N ALA A 304 2.93 18.33 14.71
CA ALA A 304 3.83 19.46 14.51
C ALA A 304 5.11 19.34 15.36
N GLU A 305 6.20 18.90 14.73
CA GLU A 305 7.46 18.53 15.38
C GLU A 305 8.40 19.71 15.58
N ALA A 306 9.00 19.80 16.77
CA ALA A 306 10.08 20.75 17.05
C ALA A 306 11.42 20.15 16.60
N ILE A 307 12.03 20.77 15.59
CA ILE A 307 13.31 20.37 15.00
C ILE A 307 14.42 21.31 15.45
N THR A 308 15.61 20.77 15.71
CA THR A 308 16.86 21.54 15.80
C THR A 308 17.90 20.97 14.83
N ALA A 309 18.37 21.80 13.90
CA ALA A 309 19.58 21.52 13.13
C ALA A 309 20.79 22.20 13.80
N TYR A 310 21.90 21.48 13.82
CA TYR A 310 23.21 21.93 14.28
C TYR A 310 24.12 21.97 13.06
N PHE A 311 24.75 23.11 12.82
CA PHE A 311 25.58 23.33 11.65
C PHE A 311 27.07 23.31 12.01
N ASP A 312 27.90 23.17 10.99
CA ASP A 312 29.33 23.40 11.04
C ASP A 312 29.67 24.89 11.31
N LYS A 313 30.97 25.25 11.25
CA LYS A 313 31.41 26.65 11.44
C LYS A 313 30.99 27.58 10.30
N SER A 314 30.82 27.08 9.07
CA SER A 314 30.41 27.86 7.90
C SER A 314 28.91 28.16 7.87
N GLY A 315 28.08 27.29 8.48
CA GLY A 315 26.62 27.36 8.42
C GLY A 315 26.01 26.75 7.16
N GLU A 316 26.81 26.07 6.32
CA GLU A 316 26.39 25.46 5.04
C GLU A 316 26.13 23.94 5.16
N VAL A 317 26.65 23.30 6.21
CA VAL A 317 26.57 21.84 6.41
C VAL A 317 25.97 21.52 7.77
N ILE A 318 25.00 20.62 7.81
CA ILE A 318 24.35 20.10 9.01
C ILE A 318 25.16 18.92 9.55
N THR A 319 25.60 19.02 10.80
CA THR A 319 26.41 18.00 11.52
C THR A 319 25.60 17.21 12.53
N LYS A 320 24.46 17.75 12.99
CA LYS A 320 23.47 17.01 13.76
C LYS A 320 22.06 17.54 13.52
N PHE A 321 21.06 16.67 13.55
CA PHE A 321 19.66 17.02 13.36
C PHE A 321 18.83 16.28 14.41
N THR A 322 18.08 16.99 15.25
CA THR A 322 17.28 16.39 16.33
C THR A 322 15.80 16.72 16.15
N VAL A 323 14.95 15.71 16.28
CA VAL A 323 13.50 15.86 16.35
C VAL A 323 13.04 15.52 17.77
N ALA A 324 12.43 16.49 18.44
CA ALA A 324 11.97 16.34 19.82
C ALA A 324 10.80 15.36 19.90
N ALA A 325 10.75 14.55 20.96
CA ALA A 325 9.56 13.79 21.31
C ALA A 325 8.41 14.76 21.65
N ILE A 326 7.19 14.47 21.18
CA ILE A 326 5.99 15.25 21.49
C ILE A 326 5.24 14.59 22.66
N PRO A 327 5.20 15.19 23.86
CA PRO A 327 4.42 14.65 24.98
C PRO A 327 2.93 14.66 24.63
N GLY A 328 2.29 13.49 24.62
CA GLY A 328 0.89 13.35 24.22
C GLY A 328 0.62 13.46 22.72
N GLY A 329 1.65 13.46 21.87
CA GLY A 329 1.50 13.29 20.42
C GLY A 329 0.95 11.91 20.05
N LYS A 330 0.45 11.73 18.83
CA LYS A 330 -0.23 10.51 18.35
C LYS A 330 0.68 9.27 18.17
N GLY A 331 1.89 9.29 18.73
CA GLY A 331 2.95 8.30 18.50
C GLY A 331 3.70 8.44 17.17
N PHE A 332 3.21 9.27 16.24
CA PHE A 332 3.76 9.41 14.90
C PHE A 332 4.82 10.52 14.79
N SER A 333 6.03 10.25 15.30
CA SER A 333 7.19 11.15 15.19
C SER A 333 8.23 10.68 14.16
N GLY A 334 8.70 11.60 13.33
CA GLY A 334 9.71 11.39 12.30
C GLY A 334 9.41 10.26 11.28
N PRO A 335 10.44 9.73 10.62
CA PRO A 335 10.34 8.60 9.69
C PRO A 335 9.70 7.34 10.29
N VAL A 336 9.88 7.09 11.59
CA VAL A 336 9.24 5.97 12.31
C VAL A 336 7.72 6.19 12.40
N GLY A 337 7.29 7.41 12.67
CA GLY A 337 5.89 7.79 12.63
C GLY A 337 5.27 7.61 11.26
N PHE A 338 5.96 8.04 10.20
CA PHE A 338 5.54 7.79 8.81
C PHE A 338 5.43 6.29 8.51
N TYR A 339 6.44 5.49 8.85
CA TYR A 339 6.41 4.03 8.68
C TYR A 339 5.19 3.37 9.33
N LEU A 340 4.85 3.78 10.56
CA LEU A 340 3.67 3.28 11.27
C LEU A 340 2.34 3.78 10.69
N GLN A 341 2.28 5.01 10.14
CA GLN A 341 1.09 5.50 9.42
C GLN A 341 0.87 4.76 8.08
N MET A 342 1.94 4.29 7.44
CA MET A 342 1.93 3.48 6.21
C MET A 342 1.60 2.00 6.44
N GLY A 343 1.21 1.61 7.66
CA GLY A 343 0.89 0.22 8.01
C GLY A 343 2.10 -0.69 8.30
N GLY A 344 3.29 -0.10 8.43
CA GLY A 344 4.52 -0.83 8.74
C GLY A 344 4.48 -1.59 10.07
N ASP A 345 5.04 -2.81 10.08
CA ASP A 345 5.07 -3.69 11.26
C ASP A 345 6.02 -3.14 12.34
N PRO A 346 5.54 -2.78 13.55
CA PRO A 346 6.38 -2.26 14.61
C PRO A 346 7.56 -3.17 15.00
N LYS A 347 7.46 -4.48 14.74
CA LYS A 347 8.51 -5.47 15.03
C LYS A 347 9.69 -5.41 14.05
N LYS A 348 9.53 -4.75 12.90
CA LYS A 348 10.57 -4.56 11.88
C LYS A 348 11.35 -3.26 12.06
N LEU A 349 10.91 -2.37 12.96
CA LEU A 349 11.68 -1.21 13.37
C LEU A 349 12.96 -1.65 14.11
N PRO A 350 14.06 -0.88 14.04
CA PRO A 350 15.16 -1.01 14.98
C PRO A 350 14.65 -0.95 16.42
N LYS A 351 15.24 -1.73 17.34
CA LYS A 351 14.86 -1.69 18.75
C LYS A 351 15.14 -0.29 19.32
N LEU A 352 14.08 0.36 19.80
CA LEU A 352 14.07 1.63 20.52
C LEU A 352 14.54 1.46 21.97
#